data_AF-A0AAW0RKV6-F1
#
_entry.id   AF-A0AAW0RKV6-F1
#
_cell.length_a   1.000
_cell.length_b   1.000
_cell.length_c   1.000
_cell.angle_alpha   90.00
_cell.angle_beta   90.00
_cell.angle_gamma   90.00
#
_symmetry.space_group_name_H-M   'P 1'
#
loop_
_entity.id
_entity.type
_entity.pdbx_description
1 polymer ?
#
loop_
_entity_poly.entity_id
_entity_poly.type
_entity_poly.pdbx_seq_one_letter_code
_entity_poly.pdbx_strand_id
1 'polypeptide(L)'
;MASSARLECALQNGARGRAPAYILTLMRYAIALGVSDAAFQFAEALARGLRDVLIVLLEPLEYFQATTLAEGISASHTLKEIDQFLKQASNNKRNLSNTVVFDVRIFLTAQMRKRRSAQEFAVLEERSFDVFQQMVEELNPAVILTCQCATANAKNAFVRQMSSTFPPRPDLAYLQIHGRRVPLLKAFHPGVYKEEHIQRWAGSGRKKQEECRRILKALLGGTFWRTLHMDSNGDVVTGRQKDLLEQFRRLRCDRASFQPSRNR
;
A
#
# COMPACT_ATOMS: atom_id res chain seq x y z
N MET A 1 -9.95 -20.33 19.19
CA MET A 1 -11.20 -20.76 18.52
C MET A 1 -12.41 -19.84 18.77
N ALA A 2 -12.32 -18.78 19.60
CA ALA A 2 -13.46 -17.87 19.88
C ALA A 2 -13.65 -16.69 18.90
N SER A 3 -12.73 -16.47 17.95
CA SER A 3 -12.72 -15.31 17.03
C SER A 3 -13.72 -15.44 15.87
N SER A 4 -13.91 -16.65 15.32
CA SER A 4 -14.80 -16.87 14.16
C SER A 4 -16.26 -16.51 14.45
N ALA A 5 -16.77 -16.89 15.63
CA ALA A 5 -18.18 -16.71 15.99
C ALA A 5 -18.61 -15.23 16.08
N ARG A 6 -17.71 -14.33 16.51
CA ARG A 6 -18.00 -12.88 16.56
C ARG A 6 -18.05 -12.27 15.17
N LEU A 7 -17.10 -12.63 14.30
CA LEU A 7 -17.08 -12.16 12.92
C LEU A 7 -18.26 -12.72 12.12
N GLU A 8 -18.63 -13.99 12.33
CA GLU A 8 -19.81 -14.61 11.72
C GLU A 8 -21.11 -13.91 12.14
N CYS A 9 -21.27 -13.61 13.43
CA CYS A 9 -22.39 -12.82 13.94
C CYS A 9 -22.40 -11.40 13.36
N ALA A 10 -21.24 -10.74 13.28
CA ALA A 10 -21.09 -9.43 12.66
C ALA A 10 -21.42 -9.46 11.15
N LEU A 11 -21.10 -10.54 10.43
CA LEU A 11 -21.41 -10.70 9.01
C LEU A 11 -22.92 -10.86 8.79
N GLN A 12 -23.57 -11.67 9.61
CA GLN A 12 -25.02 -11.88 9.58
C GLN A 12 -25.79 -10.59 9.91
N ASN A 13 -25.28 -9.80 10.86
CA ASN A 13 -25.85 -8.51 11.24
C ASN A 13 -25.46 -7.36 10.30
N GLY A 14 -24.27 -7.40 9.70
CA GLY A 14 -23.77 -6.40 8.74
C GLY A 14 -24.55 -6.43 7.43
N ALA A 15 -25.04 -7.60 7.03
CA ALA A 15 -26.03 -7.74 5.95
C ALA A 15 -27.36 -7.04 6.26
N ARG A 16 -27.69 -6.86 7.55
CA ARG A 16 -28.86 -6.10 8.02
C ARG A 16 -28.53 -4.63 8.36
N GLY A 17 -27.24 -4.29 8.46
CA GLY A 17 -26.73 -3.01 8.96
C GLY A 17 -25.62 -2.41 8.09
N ARG A 18 -25.94 -2.02 6.84
CA ARG A 18 -25.27 -0.98 6.01
C ARG A 18 -23.72 -1.02 5.90
N ALA A 19 -23.03 -2.13 6.13
CA ALA A 19 -21.59 -2.19 5.88
C ALA A 19 -21.31 -2.14 4.35
N PRO A 20 -20.29 -1.39 3.88
CA PRO A 20 -19.91 -1.40 2.47
C PRO A 20 -19.54 -2.81 2.00
N ALA A 21 -19.84 -3.14 0.74
CA ALA A 21 -19.59 -4.47 0.17
C ALA A 21 -18.14 -4.95 0.37
N TYR A 22 -17.15 -4.08 0.11
CA TYR A 22 -15.73 -4.40 0.28
C TYR A 22 -15.32 -4.74 1.73
N ILE A 23 -16.03 -4.21 2.73
CA ILE A 23 -15.82 -4.59 4.15
C ILE A 23 -16.40 -5.98 4.42
N LEU A 24 -17.55 -6.30 3.83
CA LEU A 24 -18.14 -7.64 3.94
C LEU A 24 -17.24 -8.69 3.25
N THR A 25 -16.65 -8.34 2.11
CA THR A 25 -15.67 -9.17 1.41
C THR A 25 -14.42 -9.41 2.27
N LEU A 26 -13.85 -8.36 2.86
CA LEU A 26 -12.74 -8.47 3.82
C LEU A 26 -13.09 -9.39 5.01
N MET A 27 -14.29 -9.24 5.57
CA MET A 27 -14.76 -10.01 6.73
C MET A 27 -14.93 -11.50 6.40
N ARG A 28 -15.53 -11.82 5.24
CA ARG A 28 -15.64 -13.21 4.76
C ARG A 28 -14.27 -13.85 4.59
N TYR A 29 -13.30 -13.10 4.04
CA TYR A 29 -11.95 -13.61 3.87
C TYR A 29 -11.22 -13.79 5.20
N ALA A 30 -11.41 -12.88 6.17
CA ALA A 30 -10.88 -13.01 7.52
C ALA A 30 -11.38 -14.30 8.21
N ILE A 31 -12.69 -14.58 8.13
CA ILE A 31 -13.29 -15.82 8.66
C ILE A 31 -12.69 -17.04 7.98
N ALA A 32 -12.61 -17.04 6.64
CA ALA A 32 -12.05 -18.16 5.87
C ALA A 32 -10.58 -18.46 6.21
N LEU A 33 -9.79 -17.45 6.58
CA LEU A 33 -8.40 -17.61 7.01
C LEU A 33 -8.23 -17.86 8.52
N GLY A 34 -9.29 -17.76 9.32
CA GLY A 34 -9.20 -17.86 10.78
C GLY A 34 -8.39 -16.71 11.41
N VAL A 35 -8.49 -15.51 10.83
CA VAL A 35 -7.80 -14.30 11.31
C VAL A 35 -8.38 -13.86 12.65
N SER A 36 -7.54 -13.31 13.53
CA SER A 36 -8.00 -12.81 14.83
C SER A 36 -8.85 -11.55 14.69
N ASP A 37 -9.78 -11.35 15.63
CA ASP A 37 -10.64 -10.16 15.70
C ASP A 37 -9.82 -8.86 15.65
N ALA A 38 -8.70 -8.79 16.37
CA ALA A 38 -7.84 -7.61 16.41
C ALA A 38 -7.21 -7.30 15.03
N ALA A 39 -6.72 -8.33 14.33
CA ALA A 39 -6.15 -8.14 13.00
C ALA A 39 -7.22 -7.72 11.98
N PHE A 40 -8.42 -8.29 12.08
CA PHE A 40 -9.56 -7.85 11.27
C PHE A 40 -9.94 -6.39 11.58
N GLN A 41 -10.12 -6.03 12.85
CA GLN A 41 -10.48 -4.67 13.28
C GLN A 41 -9.48 -3.63 12.80
N PHE A 42 -8.19 -3.96 12.83
CA PHE A 42 -7.15 -3.07 12.32
C PHE A 42 -7.24 -2.89 10.79
N ALA A 43 -7.37 -3.98 10.03
CA ALA A 43 -7.57 -3.91 8.58
C ALA A 43 -8.87 -3.19 8.21
N GLU A 44 -9.94 -3.42 8.96
CA GLU A 44 -11.22 -2.72 8.80
C GLU A 44 -11.07 -1.22 9.08
N ALA A 45 -10.33 -0.84 10.13
CA ALA A 45 -10.07 0.56 10.44
C ALA A 45 -9.32 1.28 9.31
N LEU A 46 -8.35 0.62 8.68
CA LEU A 46 -7.64 1.12 7.50
C LEU A 46 -8.54 1.17 6.25
N ALA A 47 -9.49 0.25 6.13
CA ALA A 47 -10.46 0.21 5.04
C ALA A 47 -11.59 1.23 5.20
N ARG A 48 -11.72 1.89 6.36
CA ARG A 48 -12.70 2.94 6.63
C ARG A 48 -12.14 4.28 6.20
N GLY A 49 -12.81 4.92 5.24
CA GLY A 49 -12.42 6.23 4.75
C GLY A 49 -13.32 6.70 3.62
N LEU A 50 -12.99 7.87 3.05
CA LEU A 50 -13.65 8.32 1.83
C LEU A 50 -13.13 7.48 0.66
N ARG A 51 -14.04 7.10 -0.24
CA ARG A 51 -13.78 6.11 -1.30
C ARG A 51 -13.07 6.70 -2.52
N ASP A 52 -12.82 8.01 -2.55
CA ASP A 52 -12.25 8.68 -3.71
C ASP A 52 -10.77 8.30 -3.94
N VAL A 53 -10.01 8.09 -2.86
CA VAL A 53 -8.59 7.71 -2.92
C VAL A 53 -8.38 6.37 -2.24
N LEU A 54 -7.80 5.42 -2.97
CA LEU A 54 -7.31 4.16 -2.43
C LEU A 54 -5.78 4.17 -2.37
N ILE A 55 -5.21 3.89 -1.20
CA ILE A 55 -3.79 3.58 -1.04
C ILE A 55 -3.62 2.06 -0.97
N VAL A 56 -2.68 1.53 -1.74
CA VAL A 56 -2.38 0.10 -1.79
C VAL A 56 -0.98 -0.16 -1.27
N LEU A 57 -0.89 -1.06 -0.28
CA LEU A 57 0.36 -1.54 0.32
C LEU A 57 0.58 -3.02 -0.02
N LEU A 58 1.79 -3.54 0.20
CA LEU A 58 2.14 -4.90 -0.19
C LEU A 58 1.57 -5.97 0.75
N GLU A 59 1.82 -5.83 2.04
CA GLU A 59 1.45 -6.81 3.05
C GLU A 59 1.09 -6.11 4.36
N PRO A 60 0.16 -6.68 5.15
CA PRO A 60 -0.22 -6.13 6.43
C PRO A 60 1.01 -5.97 7.30
N LEU A 61 0.97 -4.94 8.14
CA LEU A 61 2.04 -4.61 9.07
C LEU A 61 2.12 -5.67 10.17
N GLU A 62 2.77 -6.77 9.82
CA GLU A 62 2.95 -7.98 10.63
C GLU A 62 3.51 -7.73 12.03
N TYR A 63 4.19 -6.60 12.22
CA TYR A 63 5.04 -6.35 13.39
C TYR A 63 4.29 -5.85 14.61
N PHE A 64 3.04 -5.44 14.47
CA PHE A 64 2.34 -4.74 15.53
C PHE A 64 1.05 -5.51 15.78
N GLN A 65 0.97 -6.17 16.94
CA GLN A 65 -0.29 -6.66 17.52
C GLN A 65 -1.16 -5.45 17.92
N ALA A 66 -1.23 -4.43 17.06
CA ALA A 66 -1.95 -3.20 17.28
C ALA A 66 -3.44 -3.55 17.33
N THR A 67 -4.08 -3.11 18.40
CA THR A 67 -5.51 -3.28 18.60
C THR A 67 -6.29 -2.08 18.09
N THR A 68 -5.59 -0.95 17.86
CA THR A 68 -6.18 0.29 17.34
C THR A 68 -5.41 0.85 16.15
N LEU A 69 -6.09 1.68 15.35
CA LEU A 69 -5.46 2.41 14.24
C LEU A 69 -4.33 3.34 14.73
N ALA A 70 -4.53 4.04 15.85
CA ALA A 70 -3.53 4.94 16.42
C ALA A 70 -2.25 4.19 16.85
N GLU A 71 -2.40 3.03 17.48
CA GLU A 71 -1.27 2.15 17.82
C GLU A 71 -0.54 1.68 16.56
N GLY A 72 -1.27 1.22 15.54
CA GLY A 72 -0.66 0.76 14.29
C GLY A 72 0.10 1.87 13.56
N ILE A 73 -0.45 3.09 13.53
CA ILE A 73 0.26 4.27 13.01
C ILE A 73 1.49 4.56 13.86
N SER A 74 1.38 4.57 15.18
CA SER A 74 2.52 4.84 16.07
C SER A 74 3.63 3.80 15.96
N ALA A 75 3.30 2.56 15.63
CA ALA A 75 4.27 1.49 15.55
C ALA A 75 4.89 1.37 14.14
N SER A 76 4.13 1.67 13.09
CA SER A 76 4.58 1.55 11.69
C SER A 76 5.18 2.83 11.13
N HIS A 77 6.48 2.81 10.85
CA HIS A 77 7.14 3.91 10.13
C HIS A 77 6.45 4.22 8.80
N THR A 78 6.02 3.20 8.06
CA THR A 78 5.31 3.35 6.79
C THR A 78 4.01 4.12 6.97
N LEU A 79 3.18 3.75 7.96
CA LEU A 79 1.92 4.45 8.20
C LEU A 79 2.14 5.87 8.69
N LYS A 80 3.14 6.12 9.55
CA LYS A 80 3.49 7.49 9.96
C LYS A 80 3.78 8.38 8.77
N GLU A 81 4.61 7.89 7.86
CA GLU A 81 5.01 8.67 6.70
C GLU A 81 3.84 8.87 5.73
N ILE A 82 3.03 7.84 5.47
CA ILE A 82 1.81 7.98 4.66
C ILE A 82 0.85 9.00 5.28
N ASP A 83 0.61 8.92 6.59
CA ASP A 83 -0.24 9.86 7.32
C ASP A 83 0.27 11.30 7.22
N GLN A 84 1.59 11.49 7.37
CA GLN A 84 2.22 12.80 7.19
C GLN A 84 2.08 13.33 5.76
N PHE A 85 2.31 12.51 4.74
CA PHE A 85 2.16 12.93 3.35
C PHE A 85 0.71 13.23 3.00
N LEU A 86 -0.26 12.47 3.50
CA LEU A 86 -1.69 12.77 3.35
C LEU A 86 -2.03 14.13 3.96
N LYS A 87 -1.58 14.39 5.19
CA LYS A 87 -1.80 15.68 5.87
C LYS A 87 -1.16 16.83 5.12
N GLN A 88 0.10 16.70 4.72
CA GLN A 88 0.81 17.74 3.98
C GLN A 88 0.18 18.02 2.62
N ALA A 89 -0.10 16.97 1.85
CA ALA A 89 -0.67 17.11 0.52
C ALA A 89 -2.07 17.73 0.55
N SER A 90 -2.86 17.48 1.60
CA SER A 90 -4.25 17.94 1.68
C SER A 90 -4.48 19.21 2.51
N ASN A 91 -3.41 19.86 3.00
CA ASN A 91 -3.51 20.90 4.03
C ASN A 91 -4.33 20.43 5.26
N ASN A 92 -3.97 19.28 5.80
CA ASN A 92 -4.56 18.58 6.96
C ASN A 92 -6.02 18.10 6.80
N LYS A 93 -6.59 18.11 5.58
CA LYS A 93 -7.94 17.58 5.33
C LYS A 93 -7.98 16.05 5.23
N ARG A 94 -6.86 15.41 4.90
CA ARG A 94 -6.67 13.96 4.75
C ARG A 94 -5.68 13.43 5.76
N ASN A 95 -5.95 12.22 6.25
CA ASN A 95 -5.08 11.42 7.10
C ASN A 95 -5.46 9.93 6.94
N LEU A 96 -4.84 9.03 7.69
CA LEU A 96 -5.17 7.60 7.62
C LEU A 96 -6.54 7.23 8.18
N SER A 97 -7.17 8.04 9.02
CA SER A 97 -8.51 7.73 9.56
C SER A 97 -9.65 8.09 8.60
N ASN A 98 -9.36 8.78 7.49
CA ASN A 98 -10.34 9.14 6.47
C ASN A 98 -9.92 8.81 5.04
N THR A 99 -8.88 7.99 4.87
CA THR A 99 -8.37 7.53 3.57
C THR A 99 -8.37 6.01 3.56
N VAL A 100 -8.94 5.40 2.52
CA VAL A 100 -9.00 3.94 2.42
C VAL A 100 -7.61 3.40 2.08
N VAL A 101 -7.16 2.42 2.86
CA VAL A 101 -5.91 1.69 2.64
C VAL A 101 -6.18 0.20 2.58
N PHE A 102 -5.74 -0.46 1.51
CA PHE A 102 -5.77 -1.91 1.37
C PHE A 102 -4.36 -2.48 1.24
N ASP A 103 -4.14 -3.65 1.83
CA ASP A 103 -3.00 -4.48 1.49
C ASP A 103 -3.36 -5.37 0.29
N VAL A 104 -2.45 -5.53 -0.66
CA VAL A 104 -2.66 -6.45 -1.79
C VAL A 104 -2.56 -7.91 -1.35
N ARG A 105 -1.74 -8.20 -0.33
CA ARG A 105 -1.66 -9.51 0.34
C ARG A 105 -2.44 -9.51 1.66
N ILE A 106 -3.75 -9.26 1.58
CA ILE A 106 -4.69 -9.23 2.69
C ILE A 106 -4.43 -10.37 3.70
N PHE A 107 -4.13 -10.01 4.94
CA PHE A 107 -3.85 -10.92 6.07
C PHE A 107 -2.66 -11.90 5.90
N LEU A 108 -1.93 -11.86 4.78
CA LEU A 108 -0.78 -12.76 4.60
C LEU A 108 0.50 -12.12 5.14
N THR A 109 1.09 -12.74 6.16
CA THR A 109 2.29 -12.24 6.84
C THR A 109 3.58 -12.92 6.36
N ALA A 110 4.75 -12.33 6.64
CA ALA A 110 6.02 -12.99 6.35
C ALA A 110 6.21 -14.26 7.21
N GLN A 111 5.66 -14.31 8.42
CA GLN A 111 5.66 -15.51 9.26
C GLN A 111 4.88 -16.65 8.61
N MET A 112 3.73 -16.37 7.97
CA MET A 112 3.02 -17.38 7.17
C MET A 112 3.88 -17.86 5.99
N ARG A 113 4.59 -16.95 5.33
CA ARG A 113 5.53 -17.29 4.23
C ARG A 113 6.67 -18.19 4.70
N LYS A 114 7.20 -17.97 5.90
CA LYS A 114 8.30 -18.77 6.47
C LYS A 114 7.86 -20.17 6.91
N ARG A 115 6.60 -20.33 7.32
CA ARG A 115 6.08 -21.59 7.88
C ARG A 115 5.47 -22.54 6.85
N ARG A 116 5.15 -22.06 5.66
CA ARG A 116 4.48 -22.83 4.60
C ARG A 116 5.45 -23.15 3.47
N SER A 117 5.16 -24.20 2.71
CA SER A 117 5.88 -24.43 1.46
C SER A 117 5.64 -23.28 0.48
N ALA A 118 6.58 -23.08 -0.45
CA ALA A 118 6.45 -22.04 -1.48
C ALA A 118 5.18 -22.22 -2.33
N GLN A 119 4.80 -23.46 -2.62
CA GLN A 119 3.60 -23.78 -3.40
C GLN A 119 2.32 -23.45 -2.64
N GLU A 120 2.21 -23.83 -1.37
CA GLU A 120 1.04 -23.51 -0.55
C GLU A 120 0.89 -22.00 -0.35
N PHE A 121 1.99 -21.30 -0.12
CA PHE A 121 1.96 -19.85 0.04
C PHE A 121 1.55 -19.16 -1.26
N ALA A 122 2.03 -19.63 -2.42
CA ALA A 122 1.63 -19.09 -3.72
C ALA A 122 0.12 -19.26 -3.99
N VAL A 123 -0.47 -20.40 -3.60
CA VAL A 123 -1.93 -20.62 -3.73
C VAL A 123 -2.71 -19.65 -2.82
N LEU A 124 -2.26 -19.44 -1.59
CA LEU A 124 -2.89 -18.46 -0.68
C LEU A 124 -2.74 -17.03 -1.19
N GLU A 125 -1.58 -16.70 -1.74
CA GLU A 125 -1.29 -15.39 -2.29
C GLU A 125 -2.20 -15.06 -3.46
N GLU A 126 -2.41 -15.96 -4.41
CA GLU A 126 -3.36 -15.75 -5.51
C GLU A 126 -4.81 -15.59 -5.00
N ARG A 127 -5.23 -16.38 -4.01
CA ARG A 127 -6.56 -16.18 -3.38
C ARG A 127 -6.68 -14.79 -2.75
N SER A 128 -5.63 -14.30 -2.10
CA SER A 128 -5.61 -12.96 -1.55
C SER A 128 -5.69 -11.89 -2.62
N PHE A 129 -5.08 -12.12 -3.79
CA PHE A 129 -5.12 -11.20 -4.91
C PHE A 129 -6.52 -11.11 -5.52
N ASP A 130 -7.24 -12.23 -5.63
CA ASP A 130 -8.62 -12.24 -6.10
C ASP A 130 -9.54 -11.46 -5.15
N VAL A 131 -9.39 -11.66 -3.83
CA VAL A 131 -10.14 -10.90 -2.81
C VAL A 131 -9.79 -9.42 -2.86
N PHE A 132 -8.52 -9.07 -3.01
CA PHE A 132 -8.11 -7.68 -3.17
C PHE A 132 -8.74 -7.04 -4.41
N GLN A 133 -8.70 -7.71 -5.57
CA GLN A 133 -9.34 -7.21 -6.78
C GLN A 133 -10.83 -6.97 -6.54
N GLN A 134 -11.55 -7.93 -5.97
CA GLN A 134 -12.97 -7.79 -5.65
C GLN A 134 -13.23 -6.59 -4.73
N MET A 135 -12.44 -6.42 -3.67
CA MET A 135 -12.56 -5.27 -2.77
C MET A 135 -12.34 -3.94 -3.48
N VAL A 136 -11.38 -3.85 -4.40
CA VAL A 136 -11.12 -2.62 -5.17
C VAL A 136 -12.27 -2.32 -6.13
N GLU A 137 -12.82 -3.34 -6.79
CA GLU A 137 -13.99 -3.23 -7.66
C GLU A 137 -15.24 -2.79 -6.88
N GLU A 138 -15.46 -3.32 -5.68
CA GLU A 138 -16.56 -2.96 -4.79
C GLU A 138 -16.40 -1.56 -4.17
N LEU A 139 -15.15 -1.14 -3.89
CA LEU A 139 -14.83 0.20 -3.44
C LEU A 139 -15.06 1.24 -4.55
N ASN A 140 -14.71 0.88 -5.79
CA ASN A 140 -14.77 1.71 -7.00
C ASN A 140 -14.09 3.09 -6.83
N PRO A 141 -12.78 3.15 -6.51
CA PRO A 141 -12.11 4.41 -6.16
C PRO A 141 -11.89 5.34 -7.35
N ALA A 142 -11.86 6.66 -7.12
CA ALA A 142 -11.59 7.64 -8.17
C ALA A 142 -10.13 7.59 -8.64
N VAL A 143 -9.19 7.32 -7.72
CA VAL A 143 -7.75 7.18 -7.95
C VAL A 143 -7.17 6.10 -7.04
N ILE A 144 -6.12 5.43 -7.55
CA ILE A 144 -5.33 4.46 -6.79
C ILE A 144 -3.87 4.93 -6.71
N LEU A 145 -3.29 4.85 -5.51
CA LEU A 145 -1.87 5.05 -5.24
C LEU A 145 -1.28 3.74 -4.70
N THR A 146 -0.33 3.13 -5.42
CA THR A 146 0.40 1.96 -4.90
C THR A 146 1.74 2.39 -4.31
N CYS A 147 2.05 1.92 -3.10
CA CYS A 147 3.36 2.16 -2.46
C CYS A 147 4.15 0.85 -2.43
N GLN A 148 5.02 0.65 -3.43
CA GLN A 148 5.87 -0.54 -3.63
C GLN A 148 5.15 -1.87 -3.46
N CYS A 149 4.46 -2.30 -4.50
CA CYS A 149 3.90 -3.65 -4.58
C CYS A 149 4.82 -4.55 -5.42
N ALA A 150 5.32 -5.63 -4.82
CA ALA A 150 6.15 -6.62 -5.52
C ALA A 150 5.30 -7.73 -6.15
N THR A 151 4.37 -7.34 -7.04
CA THR A 151 3.33 -8.22 -7.60
C THR A 151 3.50 -8.52 -9.09
N ALA A 152 4.63 -8.16 -9.71
CA ALA A 152 4.86 -8.36 -11.15
C ALA A 152 4.71 -9.82 -11.62
N ASN A 153 4.97 -10.78 -10.72
CA ASN A 153 4.90 -12.21 -11.00
C ASN A 153 3.55 -12.85 -10.62
N ALA A 154 2.56 -12.07 -10.18
CA ALA A 154 1.23 -12.58 -9.85
C ALA A 154 0.55 -13.18 -11.10
N LYS A 155 -0.25 -14.24 -10.93
CA LYS A 155 -1.08 -14.76 -12.03
C LYS A 155 -2.27 -13.84 -12.25
N ASN A 156 -2.83 -13.27 -11.19
CA ASN A 156 -3.88 -12.26 -11.27
C ASN A 156 -3.38 -11.00 -12.03
N ALA A 157 -3.97 -10.76 -13.21
CA ALA A 157 -3.55 -9.69 -14.12
C ALA A 157 -3.88 -8.28 -13.60
N PHE A 158 -4.95 -8.14 -12.81
CA PHE A 158 -5.30 -6.88 -12.15
C PHE A 158 -4.23 -6.49 -11.12
N VAL A 159 -3.82 -7.45 -10.29
CA VAL A 159 -2.81 -7.24 -9.25
C VAL A 159 -1.40 -7.04 -9.81
N ARG A 160 -1.04 -7.66 -10.94
CA ARG A 160 0.24 -7.36 -11.63
C ARG A 160 0.39 -5.87 -11.95
N GLN A 161 -0.71 -5.21 -12.31
CA GLN A 161 -0.68 -3.78 -12.65
C GLN A 161 -0.34 -2.91 -11.43
N MET A 162 -0.65 -3.36 -10.21
CA MET A 162 -0.30 -2.66 -8.98
C MET A 162 1.21 -2.60 -8.74
N SER A 163 1.98 -3.45 -9.43
CA SER A 163 3.40 -3.58 -9.17
C SER A 163 4.15 -2.28 -9.43
N SER A 164 4.97 -1.89 -8.46
CA SER A 164 5.82 -0.71 -8.51
C SER A 164 7.23 -1.05 -8.04
N THR A 165 8.22 -0.53 -8.77
CA THR A 165 9.64 -0.82 -8.57
C THR A 165 10.39 0.37 -8.00
N PHE A 166 11.54 0.09 -7.41
CA PHE A 166 12.53 1.12 -7.05
C PHE A 166 13.78 0.99 -7.95
N PRO A 167 14.36 2.09 -8.47
CA PRO A 167 13.93 3.49 -8.34
C PRO A 167 12.55 3.71 -8.97
N PRO A 168 11.75 4.65 -8.44
CA PRO A 168 10.45 4.95 -9.01
C PRO A 168 10.59 5.38 -10.46
N ARG A 169 9.79 4.76 -11.32
CA ARG A 169 9.41 5.36 -12.59
C ARG A 169 8.11 6.11 -12.34
N PRO A 170 8.01 7.40 -12.71
CA PRO A 170 6.76 8.13 -12.61
C PRO A 170 5.80 7.61 -13.68
N ASP A 171 5.22 6.44 -13.44
CA ASP A 171 4.27 5.81 -14.33
C ASP A 171 2.87 6.06 -13.78
N LEU A 172 2.17 7.00 -14.42
CA LEU A 172 0.72 6.99 -14.39
C LEU A 172 0.27 5.85 -15.30
N ALA A 173 -0.42 4.88 -14.71
CA ALA A 173 -1.14 3.86 -15.44
C ALA A 173 -2.64 4.09 -15.30
N TYR A 174 -3.43 3.32 -16.03
CA TYR A 174 -4.88 3.30 -15.87
C TYR A 174 -5.33 1.87 -15.67
N LEU A 175 -6.16 1.67 -14.65
CA LEU A 175 -6.80 0.41 -14.35
C LEU A 175 -8.26 0.46 -14.81
N GLN A 176 -8.77 -0.62 -15.39
CA GLN A 176 -10.18 -0.70 -15.74
C GLN A 176 -10.97 -1.22 -14.54
N ILE A 177 -11.95 -0.45 -14.07
CA ILE A 177 -12.86 -0.84 -12.98
C ILE A 177 -14.28 -0.54 -13.46
N HIS A 178 -15.11 -1.57 -13.63
CA HIS A 178 -16.50 -1.45 -14.13
C HIS A 178 -16.61 -0.60 -15.42
N GLY A 179 -15.67 -0.79 -16.35
CA GLY A 179 -15.61 -0.03 -17.61
C GLY A 179 -15.07 1.40 -17.50
N ARG A 180 -14.73 1.87 -16.29
CA ARG A 180 -14.11 3.18 -16.06
C ARG A 180 -12.58 3.06 -16.00
N ARG A 181 -11.91 3.99 -16.68
CA ARG A 181 -10.46 4.20 -16.54
C ARG A 181 -10.15 4.91 -15.22
N VAL A 182 -9.55 4.18 -14.29
CA VAL A 182 -9.14 4.68 -12.98
C VAL A 182 -7.63 4.94 -13.01
N PRO A 183 -7.20 6.19 -12.78
CA PRO A 183 -5.79 6.51 -12.62
C PRO A 183 -5.10 5.67 -11.53
N LEU A 184 -3.93 5.13 -11.85
CA LEU A 184 -3.06 4.36 -10.96
C LEU A 184 -1.69 5.03 -10.91
N LEU A 185 -1.37 5.67 -9.78
CA LEU A 185 -0.05 6.21 -9.51
C LEU A 185 0.81 5.19 -8.78
N LYS A 186 2.02 4.99 -9.27
CA LYS A 186 2.99 4.06 -8.71
C LYS A 186 4.06 4.81 -7.93
N ALA A 187 3.99 4.71 -6.61
CA ALA A 187 5.02 5.19 -5.69
C ALA A 187 5.89 4.03 -5.17
N PHE A 188 6.94 4.42 -4.45
CA PHE A 188 7.85 3.52 -3.74
C PHE A 188 7.51 3.48 -2.25
N HIS A 189 8.05 2.49 -1.53
CA HIS A 189 7.78 2.32 -0.11
C HIS A 189 8.45 3.45 0.70
N PRO A 190 7.76 4.09 1.66
CA PRO A 190 8.37 5.07 2.56
C PRO A 190 9.67 4.59 3.24
N GLY A 191 9.78 3.28 3.50
CA GLY A 191 10.98 2.69 4.08
C GLY A 191 12.29 2.89 3.29
N VAL A 192 12.26 3.25 2.00
CA VAL A 192 13.49 3.38 1.19
C VAL A 192 14.46 4.47 1.67
N TYR A 193 13.99 5.44 2.47
CA TYR A 193 14.83 6.49 3.03
C TYR A 193 15.29 6.24 4.48
N LYS A 194 15.08 5.03 5.02
CA LYS A 194 15.77 4.60 6.26
C LYS A 194 17.28 4.55 6.04
N GLU A 195 18.02 4.74 7.13
CA GLU A 195 19.49 4.80 7.16
C GLU A 195 20.15 3.66 6.37
N GLU A 196 19.77 2.42 6.68
CA GLU A 196 20.30 1.20 6.08
C GLU A 196 20.13 1.15 4.55
N HIS A 197 19.01 1.66 4.04
CA HIS A 197 18.73 1.68 2.60
C HIS A 197 19.51 2.81 1.94
N ILE A 198 19.49 4.01 2.52
CA ILE A 198 20.19 5.17 2.00
C ILE A 198 21.70 4.94 1.96
N GLN A 199 22.28 4.31 2.98
CA GLN A 199 23.71 3.97 3.00
C GLN A 199 24.09 3.05 1.84
N ARG A 200 23.23 2.09 1.47
CA ARG A 200 23.45 1.23 0.28
C ARG A 200 23.43 2.03 -1.03
N TRP A 201 22.59 3.06 -1.13
CA TRP A 201 22.44 3.85 -2.36
C TRP A 201 23.46 4.97 -2.50
N ALA A 202 23.72 5.68 -1.41
CA ALA A 202 24.51 6.91 -1.38
C ALA A 202 25.93 6.70 -0.81
N GLY A 203 26.25 5.51 -0.29
CA GLY A 203 27.49 5.24 0.42
C GLY A 203 27.51 5.85 1.82
N SER A 204 28.70 6.04 2.39
CA SER A 204 28.91 6.57 3.75
C SER A 204 28.91 8.10 3.85
N GLY A 205 28.83 8.82 2.72
CA GLY A 205 28.88 10.28 2.70
C GLY A 205 27.62 10.92 3.27
N ARG A 206 27.68 11.43 4.51
CA ARG A 206 26.51 12.00 5.23
C ARG A 206 25.73 13.06 4.42
N LYS A 207 26.42 14.04 3.83
CA LYS A 207 25.78 15.07 2.97
C LYS A 207 25.03 14.44 1.79
N LYS A 208 25.63 13.44 1.16
CA LYS A 208 25.05 12.71 0.01
C LYS A 208 23.82 11.91 0.43
N GLN A 209 23.87 11.27 1.59
CA GLN A 209 22.74 10.55 2.15
C GLN A 209 21.56 11.48 2.50
N GLU A 210 21.84 12.61 3.17
CA GLU A 210 20.84 13.63 3.49
C GLU A 210 20.15 14.16 2.23
N GLU A 211 20.94 14.43 1.18
CA GLU A 211 20.42 14.87 -0.12
C GLU A 211 19.54 13.80 -0.79
N CYS A 212 19.97 12.53 -0.78
CA CYS A 212 19.15 11.42 -1.26
C CYS A 212 17.81 11.32 -0.50
N ARG A 213 17.82 11.45 0.83
CA ARG A 213 16.59 11.44 1.65
C ARG A 213 15.68 12.60 1.27
N ARG A 214 16.23 13.80 1.11
CA ARG A 214 15.48 15.01 0.72
C ARG A 214 14.78 14.82 -0.61
N ILE A 215 15.50 14.32 -1.62
CA ILE A 215 14.95 14.09 -2.96
C ILE A 215 13.87 13.00 -2.93
N LEU A 216 14.10 11.88 -2.26
CA LEU A 216 13.10 10.81 -2.13
C LEU A 216 11.85 11.31 -1.42
N LYS A 217 11.97 12.01 -0.29
CA LYS A 217 10.80 12.59 0.39
C LYS A 217 10.03 13.56 -0.51
N ALA A 218 10.72 14.39 -1.27
CA ALA A 218 10.08 15.31 -2.22
C ALA A 218 9.35 14.57 -3.37
N LEU A 219 9.92 13.50 -3.90
CA LEU A 219 9.30 12.68 -4.93
C LEU A 219 8.03 11.98 -4.42
N LEU A 220 8.09 11.40 -3.22
CA LEU A 220 6.96 10.74 -2.60
C LEU A 220 5.85 11.75 -2.29
N GLY A 221 6.18 12.87 -1.65
CA GLY A 221 5.24 13.95 -1.35
C GLY A 221 4.57 14.52 -2.61
N GLY A 222 5.31 14.70 -3.70
CA GLY A 222 4.74 15.11 -4.98
C GLY A 222 3.75 14.09 -5.57
N THR A 223 3.98 12.80 -5.33
CA THR A 223 3.06 11.73 -5.79
C THR A 223 1.77 11.71 -4.98
N PHE A 224 1.85 11.90 -3.65
CA PHE A 224 0.68 12.08 -2.80
C PHE A 224 -0.11 13.33 -3.18
N TRP A 225 0.57 14.46 -3.38
CA TRP A 225 -0.08 15.70 -3.84
C TRP A 225 -0.83 15.48 -5.15
N ARG A 226 -0.20 14.85 -6.14
CA ARG A 226 -0.85 14.51 -7.42
C ARG A 226 -2.06 13.61 -7.21
N THR A 227 -1.94 12.57 -6.39
CA THR A 227 -3.03 11.64 -6.09
C THR A 227 -4.27 12.37 -5.57
N LEU A 228 -4.09 13.32 -4.64
CA LEU A 228 -5.20 14.04 -4.00
C LEU A 228 -5.81 15.18 -4.84
N HIS A 229 -5.08 15.68 -5.85
CA HIS A 229 -5.52 16.79 -6.71
C HIS A 229 -5.68 16.37 -8.17
N MET A 230 -5.74 15.07 -8.42
CA MET A 230 -5.93 14.59 -9.78
C MET A 230 -7.38 14.78 -10.18
N ASP A 231 -7.61 15.81 -10.98
CA ASP A 231 -8.80 15.88 -11.81
C ASP A 231 -8.70 14.76 -12.86
N SER A 232 -9.84 14.28 -13.36
CA SER A 232 -9.96 13.13 -14.26
C SER A 232 -9.15 13.23 -15.57
N ASN A 233 -8.51 14.38 -15.83
CA ASN A 233 -7.78 14.74 -17.06
C ASN A 233 -6.32 15.24 -16.85
N GLY A 234 -5.71 15.08 -15.66
CA GLY A 234 -4.40 15.68 -15.35
C GLY A 234 -3.17 14.80 -15.62
N ASP A 235 -2.62 14.85 -16.84
CA ASP A 235 -1.54 13.94 -17.30
C ASP A 235 -0.12 14.54 -17.29
N VAL A 236 0.29 15.24 -16.21
CA VAL A 236 1.62 15.88 -16.20
C VAL A 236 2.45 15.47 -14.98
N VAL A 237 3.47 14.64 -15.23
CA VAL A 237 4.67 14.62 -14.37
C VAL A 237 5.29 16.01 -14.47
N THR A 238 5.28 16.77 -13.37
CA THR A 238 5.82 18.14 -13.37
C THR A 238 7.32 18.12 -13.71
N GLY A 239 7.82 19.15 -14.40
CA GLY A 239 9.26 19.28 -14.70
C GLY A 239 10.13 19.07 -13.45
N ARG A 240 9.66 19.60 -12.31
CA ARG A 240 10.28 19.40 -11.00
C ARG A 240 10.43 17.92 -10.58
N GLN A 241 9.44 17.05 -10.84
CA GLN A 241 9.57 15.63 -10.53
C GLN A 241 10.61 14.95 -11.42
N LYS A 242 10.70 15.33 -12.69
CA LYS A 242 11.72 14.82 -13.63
C LYS A 242 13.12 15.23 -13.17
N ASP A 243 13.29 16.50 -12.79
CA ASP A 243 14.58 17.03 -12.30
C ASP A 243 15.02 16.32 -11.01
N LEU A 244 14.10 16.09 -10.08
CA LEU A 244 14.39 15.36 -8.84
C LEU A 244 14.78 13.90 -9.12
N LEU A 245 14.12 13.22 -10.05
CA LEU A 245 14.49 11.86 -10.45
C LEU A 245 15.88 11.81 -11.07
N GLU A 246 16.22 12.80 -11.89
CA GLU A 246 17.53 12.92 -12.51
C GLU A 246 18.63 13.22 -11.49
N GLN A 247 18.38 14.13 -10.55
CA GLN A 247 19.27 14.37 -9.40
C GLN A 247 19.47 13.09 -8.59
N PHE A 248 18.39 12.34 -8.30
CA PHE A 248 18.49 11.08 -7.59
C PHE A 248 19.36 10.07 -8.33
N ARG A 249 19.18 9.91 -9.66
CA ARG A 249 19.99 9.00 -10.47
C ARG A 249 21.47 9.32 -10.39
N ARG A 250 21.84 10.60 -10.48
CA ARG A 250 23.24 11.06 -10.37
C ARG A 250 23.85 10.80 -9.00
N LEU A 251 23.03 10.80 -7.94
CA LEU A 251 23.49 10.54 -6.58
C LEU A 251 23.60 9.05 -6.26
N ARG A 252 23.00 8.15 -7.06
CA ARG A 252 23.13 6.72 -6.81
C ARG A 252 24.55 6.26 -7.12
N CYS A 253 25.12 5.48 -6.21
CA CYS A 253 26.25 4.63 -6.56
C CYS A 253 25.71 3.48 -7.41
N ASP A 254 26.17 3.31 -8.65
CA ASP A 254 25.68 2.30 -9.62
C ASP A 254 25.89 0.83 -9.22
N ARG A 255 26.22 0.54 -7.95
CA ARG A 255 26.57 -0.80 -7.48
C ARG A 255 25.41 -1.68 -7.02
N ALA A 256 24.15 -1.26 -7.15
CA ALA A 256 23.02 -2.09 -6.69
C ALA A 256 21.84 -2.06 -7.67
N SER A 257 21.73 -3.14 -8.45
CA SER A 257 20.43 -3.65 -8.87
C SER A 257 19.63 -3.99 -7.62
N PHE A 258 18.47 -3.35 -7.46
CA PHE A 258 17.52 -3.75 -6.43
C PHE A 258 16.99 -5.14 -6.80
N GLN A 259 17.54 -6.19 -6.21
CA GLN A 259 16.71 -7.34 -5.88
C GLN A 259 16.05 -6.99 -4.54
N PRO A 260 14.71 -6.93 -4.45
CA PRO A 260 14.06 -6.87 -3.14
C PRO A 260 14.65 -8.02 -2.34
N SER A 261 15.10 -7.71 -1.13
CA SER A 261 15.67 -8.71 -0.26
C SER A 261 14.79 -9.94 -0.31
N ARG A 262 15.37 -11.07 -0.74
CA ARG A 262 14.93 -12.38 -0.26
C ARG A 262 15.09 -12.30 1.25
N ASN A 263 14.08 -11.75 1.93
CA ASN A 263 14.05 -11.66 3.38
C ASN A 263 14.01 -13.11 3.86
N ARG A 264 15.19 -13.58 4.28
CA ARG A 264 15.35 -14.81 5.06
C ARG A 264 14.52 -14.70 6.34
#